data_AF-A0A6A5QB05-F1
#
_entry.id   AF-A0A6A5QB05-F1
#
_cell.length_a   1.000
_cell.length_b   1.000
_cell.length_c   1.000
_cell.angle_alpha   90.00
_cell.angle_beta   90.00
_cell.angle_gamma   90.00
#
_symmetry.space_group_name_H-M   'P 1'
#
loop_
_entity.id
_entity.type
_entity.pdbx_description
1 polymer ?
#
loop_
_entity_poly.entity_id
_entity_poly.type
_entity_poly.pdbx_seq_one_letter_code
_entity_poly.pdbx_strand_id
1 'polypeptide(L)'
;MSDYSTDSDATSVASSVLEEVTQVLFEHLRNSTYACGGTIKTRQSASETTDDQAAVLADPVTIRWDSAKSIEKLTLPLSKEKAARKQSSVTRLAAGTQPASFGFQGRDVIDESYRKASKLDTSAFSTNFCPYEAGIIDVIAQALLPKFPYSSQGIFAELYKLNIYQAPSGFFRAHVDTPRSELQFGSLVVCLPCDHQGGQLIVRHQDQETRFDWSGHAQNIQWAAFYSDCEHEVLEVTSGHRVTLTYNLYMRRGLGELAGHSEVLDAQQLSVFKELKDALASHDFMAKGGLIGKYCDHAYAHTTTDAATKFPSILKGADMVAYEVFRSLGIKILIRPIAEHVSQYENYDISAKLRRRDFVGNAITECIETGMEWGECENGYDVWNQYPSTLQKVHWINAPTPGTEDIQFSYTRYGNQAEAAFAYSHCALLFVIPPFETRVKIAPKQTDAPA
;
A
#
# COMPACT_ATOMS: atom_id res chain seq x y z
N MET A 1 -58.03 2.45 44.23
CA MET A 1 -56.95 3.23 43.60
C MET A 1 -55.63 2.67 44.04
N SER A 2 -54.92 2.03 43.10
CA SER A 2 -53.46 1.90 42.95
C SER A 2 -53.11 0.49 42.47
N ASP A 3 -53.29 0.30 41.16
CA ASP A 3 -52.52 -0.69 40.39
C ASP A 3 -51.09 -0.18 40.29
N TYR A 4 -50.14 -0.89 40.90
CA TYR A 4 -48.71 -0.76 40.68
C TYR A 4 -48.13 -2.17 40.66
N SER A 5 -48.06 -2.78 39.48
CA SER A 5 -47.15 -3.88 39.19
C SER A 5 -47.22 -4.17 37.69
N THR A 6 -46.18 -3.81 36.94
CA THR A 6 -45.79 -4.44 35.65
C THR A 6 -44.51 -3.87 35.00
N ASP A 7 -43.90 -2.78 35.50
CA ASP A 7 -42.80 -2.12 34.78
C ASP A 7 -41.36 -2.56 35.18
N SER A 8 -41.18 -3.33 36.26
CA SER A 8 -39.84 -3.70 36.74
C SER A 8 -39.20 -4.89 36.00
N ASP A 9 -40.00 -5.82 35.46
CA ASP A 9 -39.48 -7.02 34.78
C ASP A 9 -39.04 -6.73 33.34
N ALA A 10 -39.70 -5.82 32.63
CA ALA A 10 -39.31 -5.45 31.27
C ALA A 10 -37.95 -4.72 31.22
N THR A 11 -37.66 -3.92 32.25
CA THR A 11 -36.43 -3.13 32.35
C THR A 11 -35.22 -3.99 32.71
N SER A 12 -35.39 -5.03 33.55
CA SER A 12 -34.29 -5.93 33.93
C SER A 12 -33.90 -6.89 32.79
N VAL A 13 -34.89 -7.38 32.03
CA VAL A 13 -34.67 -8.25 30.86
C VAL A 13 -34.02 -7.46 29.71
N ALA A 14 -34.40 -6.20 29.49
CA ALA A 14 -33.75 -5.34 28.50
C ALA A 14 -32.28 -5.06 28.85
N SER A 15 -31.95 -4.92 30.15
CA SER A 15 -30.58 -4.72 30.63
C SER A 15 -29.71 -5.97 30.45
N SER A 16 -30.26 -7.17 30.73
CA SER A 16 -29.52 -8.43 30.56
C SER A 16 -29.25 -8.74 29.09
N VAL A 17 -30.21 -8.47 28.20
CA VAL A 17 -30.02 -8.63 26.76
C VAL A 17 -28.96 -7.65 26.23
N LEU A 18 -28.94 -6.40 26.73
CA LEU A 18 -27.93 -5.43 26.32
C LEU A 18 -26.52 -5.85 26.79
N GLU A 19 -26.38 -6.37 28.01
CA GLU A 19 -25.11 -6.87 28.53
C GLU A 19 -24.62 -8.12 27.76
N GLU A 20 -25.51 -9.06 27.47
CA GLU A 20 -25.20 -10.22 26.63
C GLU A 20 -24.76 -9.80 25.22
N VAL A 21 -25.50 -8.89 24.57
CA VAL A 21 -25.13 -8.36 23.25
C VAL A 21 -23.80 -7.62 23.31
N THR A 22 -23.55 -6.83 24.37
CA THR A 22 -22.30 -6.09 24.53
C THR A 22 -21.12 -7.03 24.74
N GLN A 23 -21.27 -8.09 25.53
CA GLN A 23 -20.25 -9.10 25.75
C GLN A 23 -19.94 -9.87 24.46
N VAL A 24 -20.98 -10.29 23.72
CA VAL A 24 -20.83 -10.96 22.42
C VAL A 24 -20.12 -10.05 21.41
N LEU A 25 -20.50 -8.76 21.35
CA LEU A 25 -19.85 -7.77 20.49
C LEU A 25 -18.39 -7.53 20.91
N PHE A 26 -18.11 -7.45 22.21
CA PHE A 26 -16.75 -7.26 22.72
C PHE A 26 -15.85 -8.44 22.37
N GLU A 27 -16.34 -9.68 22.51
CA GLU A 27 -15.62 -10.89 22.11
C GLU A 27 -15.40 -10.96 20.59
N HIS A 28 -16.41 -10.61 19.79
CA HIS A 28 -16.30 -10.60 18.32
C HIS A 28 -15.36 -9.50 17.80
N LEU A 29 -15.38 -8.30 18.40
CA LEU A 29 -14.54 -7.17 17.99
C LEU A 29 -13.08 -7.31 18.45
N ARG A 30 -12.80 -8.16 19.44
CA ARG A 30 -11.43 -8.43 19.92
C ARG A 30 -10.67 -9.41 19.02
N ASN A 31 -11.38 -10.26 18.28
CA ASN A 31 -10.77 -11.20 17.36
C ASN A 31 -10.45 -10.49 16.04
N SER A 32 -9.19 -10.58 15.59
CA SER A 32 -8.80 -10.10 14.25
C SER A 32 -9.70 -10.74 13.19
N THR A 33 -10.31 -9.93 12.34
CA THR A 33 -11.10 -10.42 11.21
C THR A 33 -10.18 -11.23 10.28
N TYR A 34 -10.38 -12.55 10.21
CA TYR A 34 -9.58 -13.46 9.38
C TYR A 34 -10.13 -13.58 7.95
N ALA A 35 -11.38 -13.18 7.75
CA ALA A 35 -12.06 -13.16 6.47
C ALA A 35 -13.05 -12.00 6.40
N CYS A 36 -13.18 -11.38 5.24
CA CYS A 36 -14.21 -10.39 4.94
C CYS A 36 -14.83 -10.67 3.57
N GLY A 37 -15.99 -10.08 3.29
CA GLY A 37 -16.64 -10.25 1.99
C GLY A 37 -17.70 -9.20 1.75
N GLY A 38 -18.22 -9.16 0.53
CA GLY A 38 -19.15 -8.13 0.11
C GLY A 38 -19.87 -8.45 -1.19
N THR A 39 -20.77 -7.55 -1.56
CA THR A 39 -21.58 -7.63 -2.78
C THR A 39 -21.48 -6.32 -3.55
N ILE A 40 -21.27 -6.42 -4.87
CA ILE A 40 -21.25 -5.29 -5.79
C ILE A 40 -22.42 -5.43 -6.76
N LYS A 41 -23.28 -4.41 -6.77
CA LYS A 41 -24.45 -4.35 -7.66
C LYS A 41 -24.00 -4.13 -9.10
N THR A 42 -24.57 -4.86 -10.05
CA THR A 42 -24.27 -4.65 -11.48
C THR A 42 -25.25 -3.68 -12.12
N ARG A 43 -24.81 -2.89 -13.11
CA ARG A 43 -25.65 -1.86 -13.75
C ARG A 43 -26.96 -2.38 -14.37
N GLN A 44 -27.01 -3.67 -14.76
CA GLN A 44 -28.22 -4.29 -15.32
C GLN A 44 -29.31 -4.61 -14.28
N SER A 45 -29.00 -4.62 -12.97
CA SER A 45 -30.00 -4.85 -11.93
C SER A 45 -30.75 -3.58 -11.51
N ALA A 46 -30.35 -2.40 -12.01
CA ALA A 46 -30.94 -1.12 -11.67
C ALA A 46 -32.04 -0.72 -12.66
N SER A 47 -33.20 -1.36 -12.56
CA SER A 47 -34.46 -0.79 -13.06
C SER A 47 -35.43 -0.66 -11.89
N GLU A 48 -35.85 0.57 -11.61
CA GLU A 48 -36.93 0.99 -10.69
C GLU A 48 -36.61 1.06 -9.18
N THR A 49 -35.60 1.83 -8.77
CA THR A 49 -35.75 2.64 -7.54
C THR A 49 -35.00 3.94 -7.68
N THR A 50 -35.75 5.04 -7.69
CA THR A 50 -35.26 6.39 -7.44
C THR A 50 -34.85 6.49 -5.98
N ASP A 51 -33.58 6.27 -5.67
CA ASP A 51 -33.02 6.77 -4.43
C ASP A 51 -31.56 7.17 -4.62
N ASP A 52 -31.30 8.45 -4.36
CA ASP A 52 -30.04 9.18 -4.56
C ASP A 52 -28.99 8.78 -3.52
N GLN A 53 -28.44 7.57 -3.66
CA GLN A 53 -27.09 7.29 -3.17
C GLN A 53 -26.31 6.64 -4.31
N ALA A 54 -25.24 7.31 -4.76
CA ALA A 54 -24.35 6.85 -5.81
C ALA A 54 -23.61 5.56 -5.40
N ALA A 55 -24.32 4.44 -5.36
CA ALA A 55 -23.71 3.13 -5.26
C ALA A 55 -22.88 2.93 -6.53
N VAL A 56 -21.59 2.65 -6.37
CA VAL A 56 -20.71 2.29 -7.49
C VAL A 56 -21.26 1.01 -8.13
N LEU A 57 -21.97 1.16 -9.26
CA LEU A 57 -22.51 0.03 -10.03
C LEU A 57 -21.39 -0.53 -10.89
N ALA A 58 -21.10 -1.83 -10.75
CA ALA A 58 -20.16 -2.50 -11.63
C ALA A 58 -20.74 -2.68 -13.03
N ASP A 59 -19.87 -2.53 -14.03
CA ASP A 59 -20.18 -2.92 -15.40
C ASP A 59 -20.31 -4.45 -15.53
N PRO A 60 -21.07 -4.94 -16.53
CA PRO A 60 -21.11 -6.36 -16.84
C PRO A 60 -19.71 -6.95 -17.05
N VAL A 61 -19.44 -8.09 -16.43
CA VAL A 61 -18.16 -8.78 -16.50
C VAL A 61 -18.11 -9.62 -17.76
N THR A 62 -17.11 -9.39 -18.61
CA THR A 62 -16.87 -10.13 -19.84
C THR A 62 -15.61 -10.95 -19.72
N ILE A 63 -15.74 -12.27 -19.85
CA ILE A 63 -14.65 -13.22 -19.99
C ILE A 63 -14.47 -13.52 -21.49
N ARG A 64 -13.23 -13.45 -21.98
CA ARG A 64 -12.84 -13.93 -23.31
C ARG A 64 -11.81 -15.04 -23.16
N TRP A 65 -11.94 -16.10 -23.94
CA TRP A 65 -11.01 -17.22 -23.92
C TRP A 65 -10.89 -17.80 -25.33
N ASP A 66 -9.77 -18.48 -25.57
CA ASP A 66 -9.54 -19.19 -26.81
C ASP A 66 -10.16 -20.58 -26.72
N SER A 67 -11.13 -20.86 -27.59
CA SER A 67 -11.61 -22.23 -27.81
C SER A 67 -10.85 -22.86 -28.97
N ALA A 68 -10.96 -24.20 -29.13
CA ALA A 68 -10.20 -24.93 -30.13
C ALA A 68 -10.38 -24.45 -31.59
N LYS A 69 -11.44 -23.67 -31.88
CA LYS A 69 -11.78 -23.21 -33.24
C LYS A 69 -12.02 -21.71 -33.35
N SER A 70 -12.10 -20.97 -32.25
CA SER A 70 -12.45 -19.55 -32.27
C SER A 70 -12.17 -18.87 -30.93
N ILE A 71 -12.07 -17.54 -30.93
CA ILE A 71 -12.14 -16.75 -29.71
C ILE A 71 -13.61 -16.67 -29.27
N GLU A 72 -13.89 -17.10 -28.04
CA GLU A 72 -15.22 -17.04 -27.45
C GLU A 72 -15.33 -15.96 -26.38
N LYS A 73 -16.56 -15.57 -26.06
CA LYS A 73 -16.86 -14.58 -25.04
C LYS A 73 -18.12 -14.91 -24.24
N LEU A 74 -18.10 -14.54 -22.97
CA LEU A 74 -19.21 -14.66 -22.04
C LEU A 74 -19.32 -13.34 -21.27
N THR A 75 -20.50 -12.72 -21.27
CA THR A 75 -20.78 -11.51 -20.49
C THR A 75 -21.83 -11.83 -19.43
N LEU A 76 -21.52 -11.50 -18.17
CA LEU A 76 -22.33 -11.74 -16.98
C LEU A 76 -22.74 -10.39 -16.34
N PRO A 77 -23.96 -10.24 -15.78
CA PRO A 77 -25.00 -11.27 -15.67
C PRO A 77 -25.61 -11.62 -17.03
N LEU A 78 -26.20 -12.81 -17.13
CA LEU A 78 -26.87 -13.27 -18.35
C LEU A 78 -28.20 -12.50 -18.51
N SER A 79 -28.27 -11.51 -19.41
CA SER A 79 -29.55 -10.80 -19.65
C SER A 79 -30.71 -11.74 -20.02
N LYS A 80 -31.91 -11.47 -19.49
CA LYS A 80 -33.11 -12.35 -19.54
C LYS A 80 -33.57 -12.72 -20.96
N GLU A 81 -33.26 -11.91 -21.96
CA GLU A 81 -33.83 -12.01 -23.31
C GLU A 81 -33.34 -13.19 -24.17
N LYS A 82 -32.30 -13.95 -23.76
CA LYS A 82 -31.80 -15.14 -24.51
C LYS A 82 -31.21 -16.24 -23.60
N ALA A 83 -31.97 -16.74 -22.62
CA ALA A 83 -31.49 -17.73 -21.65
C ALA A 83 -30.89 -19.02 -22.29
N ALA A 84 -31.53 -19.59 -23.32
CA ALA A 84 -31.09 -20.86 -23.93
C ALA A 84 -29.73 -20.78 -24.66
N ARG A 85 -29.47 -19.71 -25.44
CA ARG A 85 -28.16 -19.48 -26.12
C ARG A 85 -27.04 -19.07 -25.15
N LYS A 86 -27.39 -18.72 -23.92
CA LYS A 86 -26.46 -18.20 -22.91
C LYS A 86 -26.04 -19.26 -21.91
N GLN A 87 -26.95 -20.15 -21.51
CA GLN A 87 -26.58 -21.37 -20.79
C GLN A 87 -25.55 -22.18 -21.59
N SER A 88 -25.74 -22.26 -22.92
CA SER A 88 -24.76 -22.89 -23.81
C SER A 88 -23.41 -22.16 -23.87
N SER A 89 -23.33 -20.89 -23.48
CA SER A 89 -22.06 -20.14 -23.45
C SER A 89 -21.25 -20.42 -22.19
N VAL A 90 -21.91 -20.59 -21.04
CA VAL A 90 -21.24 -21.07 -19.81
C VAL A 90 -20.77 -22.51 -19.97
N THR A 91 -21.57 -23.36 -20.62
CA THR A 91 -21.15 -24.73 -20.96
C THR A 91 -19.96 -24.73 -21.93
N ARG A 92 -19.89 -23.81 -22.90
CA ARG A 92 -18.72 -23.68 -23.78
C ARG A 92 -17.48 -23.18 -23.05
N LEU A 93 -17.62 -22.25 -22.11
CA LEU A 93 -16.52 -21.85 -21.22
C LEU A 93 -16.01 -23.06 -20.43
N ALA A 94 -16.90 -23.84 -19.83
CA ALA A 94 -16.55 -25.05 -19.11
C ALA A 94 -15.98 -26.18 -19.99
N ALA A 95 -16.31 -26.22 -21.27
CA ALA A 95 -15.70 -27.17 -22.21
C ALA A 95 -14.29 -26.75 -22.64
N GLY A 96 -13.96 -25.46 -22.52
CA GLY A 96 -12.63 -24.92 -22.80
C GLY A 96 -11.66 -24.97 -21.61
N THR A 97 -12.12 -25.40 -20.43
CA THR A 97 -11.30 -25.48 -19.22
C THR A 97 -10.58 -26.82 -19.11
N GLN A 98 -9.61 -26.88 -18.20
CA GLN A 98 -8.91 -28.11 -17.81
C GLN A 98 -9.25 -28.51 -16.37
N PRO A 99 -9.16 -29.79 -15.98
CA PRO A 99 -9.34 -30.20 -14.60
C PRO A 99 -8.44 -29.40 -13.65
N ALA A 100 -9.00 -28.96 -12.53
CA ALA A 100 -8.26 -28.14 -11.59
C ALA A 100 -7.44 -29.03 -10.64
N SER A 101 -6.11 -28.91 -10.72
CA SER A 101 -5.20 -29.53 -9.75
C SER A 101 -5.23 -28.82 -8.39
N PHE A 102 -4.68 -29.46 -7.37
CA PHE A 102 -4.36 -28.88 -6.07
C PHE A 102 -2.94 -29.31 -5.63
N GLY A 103 -2.33 -28.52 -4.76
CA GLY A 103 -1.01 -28.82 -4.23
C GLY A 103 -1.08 -29.88 -3.13
N PHE A 104 -0.30 -30.95 -3.26
CA PHE A 104 -0.13 -31.96 -2.23
C PHE A 104 1.36 -32.35 -2.16
N GLN A 105 1.98 -32.14 -1.00
CA GLN A 105 3.41 -32.44 -0.76
C GLN A 105 4.35 -31.82 -1.82
N GLY A 106 4.07 -30.58 -2.24
CA GLY A 106 4.88 -29.86 -3.23
C GLY A 106 4.70 -30.30 -4.69
N ARG A 107 3.68 -31.12 -4.98
CA ARG A 107 3.31 -31.51 -6.35
C ARG A 107 1.86 -31.13 -6.66
N ASP A 108 1.57 -30.85 -7.92
CA ASP A 108 0.21 -30.69 -8.40
C ASP A 108 -0.44 -32.05 -8.64
N VAL A 109 -1.55 -32.31 -7.96
CA VAL A 109 -2.31 -33.56 -8.04
C VAL A 109 -3.71 -33.29 -8.56
N ILE A 110 -4.22 -34.19 -9.40
CA ILE A 110 -5.61 -34.21 -9.86
C ILE A 110 -6.29 -35.41 -9.21
N ASP A 111 -7.22 -35.14 -8.30
CA ASP A 111 -8.05 -36.15 -7.63
C ASP A 111 -9.47 -35.59 -7.48
N GLU A 112 -10.41 -36.14 -8.26
CA GLU A 112 -11.81 -35.69 -8.26
C GLU A 112 -12.56 -36.00 -6.95
N SER A 113 -12.05 -36.91 -6.11
CA SER A 113 -12.63 -37.18 -4.79
C SER A 113 -12.32 -36.07 -3.78
N TYR A 114 -11.25 -35.31 -4.05
CA TYR A 114 -10.80 -34.20 -3.22
C TYR A 114 -11.18 -32.84 -3.83
N ARG A 115 -11.06 -32.71 -5.16
CA ARG A 115 -11.41 -31.48 -5.89
C ARG A 115 -12.06 -31.82 -7.21
N LYS A 116 -13.36 -31.53 -7.32
CA LYS A 116 -14.10 -31.65 -8.58
C LYS A 116 -14.42 -30.26 -9.12
N ALA A 117 -13.47 -29.71 -9.85
CA ALA A 117 -13.59 -28.39 -10.48
C ALA A 117 -12.75 -28.35 -11.75
N SER A 118 -13.05 -27.38 -12.62
CA SER A 118 -12.21 -27.06 -13.76
C SER A 118 -11.69 -25.62 -13.67
N LYS A 119 -10.61 -25.32 -14.38
CA LYS A 119 -9.93 -24.01 -14.35
C LYS A 119 -9.47 -23.53 -15.71
N LEU A 120 -9.26 -22.22 -15.82
CA LEU A 120 -8.42 -21.57 -16.82
C LEU A 120 -7.31 -20.81 -16.10
N ASP A 121 -6.07 -21.01 -16.56
CA ASP A 121 -4.93 -20.22 -16.12
C ASP A 121 -4.95 -18.85 -16.83
N THR A 122 -4.30 -17.84 -16.25
CA THR A 122 -4.37 -16.44 -16.72
C THR A 122 -3.91 -16.22 -18.16
N SER A 123 -3.10 -17.12 -18.73
CA SER A 123 -2.69 -17.08 -20.14
C SER A 123 -3.80 -17.50 -21.11
N ALA A 124 -4.86 -18.16 -20.62
CA ALA A 124 -5.92 -18.75 -21.44
C ALA A 124 -7.22 -17.93 -21.44
N PHE A 125 -7.29 -16.83 -20.68
CA PHE A 125 -8.44 -15.94 -20.67
C PHE A 125 -8.08 -14.50 -20.35
N SER A 126 -9.00 -13.59 -20.68
CA SER A 126 -8.97 -12.20 -20.23
C SER A 126 -10.33 -11.80 -19.67
N THR A 127 -10.33 -10.81 -18.77
CA THR A 127 -11.53 -10.25 -18.16
C THR A 127 -11.41 -8.73 -18.10
N ASN A 128 -12.55 -8.02 -18.20
CA ASN A 128 -12.61 -6.58 -17.93
C ASN A 128 -12.87 -6.26 -16.44
N PHE A 129 -13.01 -7.27 -15.58
CA PHE A 129 -13.24 -7.04 -14.16
C PHE A 129 -11.93 -6.67 -13.46
N CYS A 130 -11.94 -5.54 -12.76
CA CYS A 130 -10.83 -5.05 -11.96
C CYS A 130 -11.26 -4.92 -10.48
N PRO A 131 -10.66 -5.69 -9.53
CA PRO A 131 -11.04 -5.59 -8.12
C PRO A 131 -10.67 -4.25 -7.48
N TYR A 132 -9.72 -3.51 -8.07
CA TYR A 132 -9.33 -2.17 -7.64
C TYR A 132 -10.41 -1.14 -7.95
N GLU A 133 -10.88 -1.10 -9.19
CA GLU A 133 -11.95 -0.19 -9.62
C GLU A 133 -13.28 -0.49 -8.90
N ALA A 134 -13.48 -1.75 -8.52
CA ALA A 134 -14.63 -2.19 -7.74
C ALA A 134 -14.56 -1.80 -6.24
N GLY A 135 -13.46 -1.21 -5.77
CA GLY A 135 -13.24 -0.84 -4.37
C GLY A 135 -13.02 -2.04 -3.42
N ILE A 136 -12.91 -3.26 -3.95
CA ILE A 136 -12.70 -4.47 -3.13
C ILE A 136 -11.38 -4.36 -2.37
N ILE A 137 -10.32 -3.91 -3.06
CA ILE A 137 -8.98 -3.85 -2.48
C ILE A 137 -8.91 -2.83 -1.33
N ASP A 138 -9.65 -1.73 -1.42
CA ASP A 138 -9.72 -0.72 -0.35
C ASP A 138 -10.41 -1.29 0.90
N VAL A 139 -11.49 -2.06 0.72
CA VAL A 139 -12.17 -2.75 1.82
C VAL A 139 -11.23 -3.77 2.48
N ILE A 140 -10.53 -4.58 1.68
CA ILE A 140 -9.57 -5.56 2.18
C ILE A 140 -8.43 -4.87 2.93
N ALA A 141 -7.88 -3.77 2.40
CA ALA A 141 -6.83 -3.01 3.05
C ALA A 141 -7.26 -2.49 4.43
N GLN A 142 -8.52 -2.10 4.58
CA GLN A 142 -9.03 -1.62 5.87
C GLN A 142 -9.41 -2.74 6.83
N ALA A 143 -9.93 -3.85 6.33
CA ALA A 143 -10.48 -4.94 7.15
C ALA A 143 -9.42 -5.99 7.54
N LEU A 144 -8.46 -6.29 6.66
CA LEU A 144 -7.52 -7.40 6.82
C LEU A 144 -6.05 -6.97 6.93
N LEU A 145 -5.68 -5.70 6.73
CA LEU A 145 -4.30 -5.29 7.03
C LEU A 145 -4.22 -4.67 8.42
N PRO A 146 -3.28 -5.13 9.28
CA PRO A 146 -2.96 -4.42 10.50
C PRO A 146 -2.42 -3.03 10.14
N LYS A 147 -3.06 -1.98 10.66
CA LYS A 147 -2.59 -0.60 10.51
C LYS A 147 -1.29 -0.44 11.29
N PHE A 148 -0.15 -0.64 10.65
CA PHE A 148 1.12 -0.25 11.24
C PHE A 148 1.26 1.27 11.14
N PRO A 149 1.59 1.98 12.23
CA PRO A 149 1.61 3.44 12.27
C PRO A 149 2.61 4.09 11.29
N TYR A 150 3.52 3.31 10.67
CA TYR A 150 4.65 3.84 9.91
C TYR A 150 4.84 3.22 8.52
N SER A 151 3.87 2.50 7.97
CA SER A 151 4.00 1.93 6.63
C SER A 151 2.79 2.25 5.76
N SER A 152 3.03 2.94 4.64
CA SER A 152 2.08 2.97 3.53
C SER A 152 2.09 1.60 2.86
N GLN A 153 1.37 0.63 3.41
CA GLN A 153 1.19 -0.69 2.80
C GLN A 153 0.01 -0.62 1.83
N GLY A 154 0.28 -0.89 0.56
CA GLY A 154 -0.72 -1.17 -0.44
C GLY A 154 -0.94 -2.68 -0.57
N ILE A 155 -2.02 -3.06 -1.25
CA ILE A 155 -2.29 -4.44 -1.63
C ILE A 155 -2.09 -4.59 -3.13
N PHE A 156 -1.32 -5.61 -3.51
CA PHE A 156 -1.29 -6.10 -4.87
C PHE A 156 -2.15 -7.37 -4.99
N ALA A 157 -3.24 -7.30 -5.75
CA ALA A 157 -4.11 -8.41 -6.06
C ALA A 157 -3.74 -8.96 -7.44
N GLU A 158 -3.04 -10.08 -7.44
CA GLU A 158 -2.61 -10.76 -8.66
C GLU A 158 -3.69 -11.75 -9.10
N LEU A 159 -4.25 -11.58 -10.30
CA LEU A 159 -5.18 -12.57 -10.86
C LEU A 159 -4.43 -13.90 -11.05
N TYR A 160 -4.94 -14.97 -10.45
CA TYR A 160 -4.30 -16.27 -10.47
C TYR A 160 -5.00 -17.24 -11.45
N LYS A 161 -6.32 -17.41 -11.32
CA LYS A 161 -7.08 -18.36 -12.14
C LYS A 161 -8.57 -18.06 -12.15
N LEU A 162 -9.24 -18.56 -13.19
CA LEU A 162 -10.69 -18.72 -13.21
C LEU A 162 -11.03 -20.17 -12.84
N ASN A 163 -11.99 -20.38 -11.94
CA ASN A 163 -12.49 -21.70 -11.58
C ASN A 163 -13.97 -21.85 -11.92
N ILE A 164 -14.37 -23.07 -12.30
CA ILE A 164 -15.76 -23.45 -12.53
C ILE A 164 -16.06 -24.71 -11.72
N TYR A 165 -17.07 -24.61 -10.85
CA TYR A 165 -17.66 -25.74 -10.14
C TYR A 165 -19.03 -26.01 -10.78
N GLN A 166 -19.20 -27.22 -11.30
CA GLN A 166 -20.37 -27.60 -12.09
C GLN A 166 -21.28 -28.53 -11.32
N ALA A 167 -22.59 -28.31 -11.42
CA ALA A 167 -23.57 -29.28 -10.98
C ALA A 167 -23.43 -30.62 -11.72
N PRO A 168 -23.82 -31.74 -11.10
CA PRO A 168 -24.46 -31.84 -9.78
C PRO A 168 -23.47 -32.07 -8.62
N SER A 169 -22.15 -32.02 -8.86
CA SER A 169 -21.16 -32.56 -7.91
C SER A 169 -19.86 -31.76 -7.82
N GLY A 170 -19.82 -30.51 -8.26
CA GLY A 170 -18.61 -29.70 -8.19
C GLY A 170 -18.33 -29.25 -6.75
N PHE A 171 -17.14 -29.52 -6.22
CA PHE A 171 -16.73 -29.15 -4.86
C PHE A 171 -15.21 -29.02 -4.73
N PHE A 172 -14.75 -28.53 -3.59
CA PHE A 172 -13.34 -28.63 -3.16
C PHE A 172 -13.30 -28.83 -1.65
N ARG A 173 -12.69 -29.93 -1.19
CA ARG A 173 -12.55 -30.24 0.24
C ARG A 173 -11.73 -29.18 0.99
N ALA A 174 -11.87 -29.23 2.31
CA ALA A 174 -11.07 -28.46 3.26
C ALA A 174 -9.57 -28.57 2.97
N HIS A 175 -8.93 -27.41 2.80
CA HIS A 175 -7.50 -27.27 2.57
C HIS A 175 -7.02 -25.88 3.01
N VAL A 176 -5.71 -25.74 3.20
CA VAL A 176 -5.03 -24.46 3.41
C VAL A 176 -4.20 -24.17 2.16
N ASP A 177 -4.23 -22.93 1.68
CA ASP A 177 -3.42 -22.53 0.53
C ASP A 177 -1.93 -22.57 0.90
N THR A 178 -1.08 -23.10 0.01
CA THR A 178 0.37 -23.01 0.20
C THR A 178 0.85 -21.60 -0.19
N PRO A 179 1.47 -20.83 0.71
CA PRO A 179 2.01 -19.52 0.37
C PRO A 179 3.05 -19.61 -0.75
N ARG A 180 2.98 -18.69 -1.72
CA ARG A 180 3.90 -18.64 -2.87
C ARG A 180 5.04 -17.64 -2.70
N SER A 181 4.93 -16.77 -1.70
CA SER A 181 5.89 -15.71 -1.38
C SER A 181 5.72 -15.31 0.07
N GLU A 182 6.79 -14.82 0.69
CA GLU A 182 6.73 -14.19 2.02
C GLU A 182 5.81 -12.97 2.08
N LEU A 183 5.55 -12.34 0.92
CA LEU A 183 4.66 -11.18 0.83
C LEU A 183 3.20 -11.56 0.58
N GLN A 184 2.91 -12.82 0.25
CA GLN A 184 1.52 -13.27 0.10
C GLN A 184 0.91 -13.39 1.49
N PHE A 185 -0.20 -12.69 1.72
CA PHE A 185 -0.89 -12.72 3.00
C PHE A 185 -2.30 -13.30 2.91
N GLY A 186 -2.86 -13.43 1.71
CA GLY A 186 -4.22 -13.91 1.56
C GLY A 186 -4.65 -14.25 0.15
N SER A 187 -5.92 -14.62 0.04
CA SER A 187 -6.61 -14.97 -1.20
C SER A 187 -7.89 -14.14 -1.30
N LEU A 188 -8.22 -13.68 -2.51
CA LEU A 188 -9.50 -13.05 -2.85
C LEU A 188 -10.23 -13.93 -3.86
N VAL A 189 -11.46 -14.32 -3.54
CA VAL A 189 -12.35 -15.07 -4.42
C VAL A 189 -13.51 -14.18 -4.82
N VAL A 190 -13.63 -13.91 -6.12
CA VAL A 190 -14.73 -13.14 -6.71
C VAL A 190 -15.65 -14.08 -7.46
N CYS A 191 -16.89 -14.23 -6.99
CA CYS A 191 -17.95 -14.96 -7.67
C CYS A 191 -18.65 -14.08 -8.70
N LEU A 192 -18.58 -14.50 -9.95
CA LEU A 192 -19.23 -13.81 -11.06
C LEU A 192 -20.73 -14.12 -11.06
N PRO A 193 -21.57 -13.21 -11.59
CA PRO A 193 -23.02 -13.35 -11.53
C PRO A 193 -23.53 -14.42 -12.52
N CYS A 194 -23.39 -15.67 -12.11
CA CYS A 194 -23.84 -16.87 -12.80
C CYS A 194 -24.68 -17.75 -11.86
N ASP A 195 -25.89 -18.09 -12.28
CA ASP A 195 -26.85 -18.83 -11.48
C ASP A 195 -26.30 -20.20 -11.06
N HIS A 196 -26.37 -20.48 -9.76
CA HIS A 196 -25.99 -21.76 -9.17
C HIS A 196 -26.71 -22.00 -7.83
N GLN A 197 -26.80 -23.27 -7.42
CA GLN A 197 -27.28 -23.70 -6.10
C GLN A 197 -26.20 -24.50 -5.39
N GLY A 198 -26.13 -24.38 -4.05
CA GLY A 198 -25.01 -24.93 -3.28
C GLY A 198 -23.71 -24.16 -3.55
N GLY A 199 -22.55 -24.80 -3.37
CA GLY A 199 -21.26 -24.16 -3.68
C GLY A 199 -20.79 -23.11 -2.66
N GLN A 200 -21.32 -23.12 -1.43
CA GLN A 200 -20.91 -22.16 -0.41
C GLN A 200 -19.41 -22.26 -0.13
N LEU A 201 -18.76 -21.11 0.07
CA LEU A 201 -17.38 -21.04 0.50
C LEU A 201 -17.36 -20.97 2.03
N ILE A 202 -16.72 -21.95 2.66
CA ILE A 202 -16.51 -21.97 4.10
C ILE A 202 -15.05 -21.61 4.36
N VAL A 203 -14.82 -20.66 5.26
CA VAL A 203 -13.48 -20.25 5.69
C VAL A 203 -13.39 -20.43 7.19
N ARG A 204 -12.35 -21.11 7.66
CA ARG A 204 -12.09 -21.42 9.06
C ARG A 204 -10.72 -20.92 9.47
N HIS A 205 -10.68 -20.34 10.65
CA HIS A 205 -9.43 -19.94 11.28
C HIS A 205 -9.58 -20.10 12.79
N GLN A 206 -8.75 -20.95 13.38
CA GLN A 206 -8.88 -21.39 14.78
C GLN A 206 -10.28 -21.99 15.01
N ASP A 207 -10.96 -21.63 16.11
CA ASP A 207 -12.29 -22.15 16.47
C ASP A 207 -13.45 -21.36 15.82
N GLN A 208 -13.18 -20.58 14.77
CA GLN A 208 -14.17 -19.72 14.10
C GLN A 208 -14.42 -20.18 12.66
N GLU A 209 -15.68 -20.12 12.23
CA GLU A 209 -16.12 -20.44 10.87
C GLU A 209 -16.94 -19.28 10.27
N THR A 210 -16.60 -18.86 9.06
CA THR A 210 -17.36 -17.91 8.26
C THR A 210 -17.88 -18.58 7.01
N ARG A 211 -19.19 -18.49 6.78
CA ARG A 211 -19.88 -19.06 5.63
C ARG A 211 -20.30 -17.97 4.65
N PHE A 212 -19.76 -18.02 3.43
CA PHE A 212 -20.17 -17.17 2.33
C PHE A 212 -21.12 -17.93 1.40
N ASP A 213 -22.41 -17.59 1.47
CA ASP A 213 -23.44 -18.18 0.60
C ASP A 213 -23.76 -17.24 -0.57
N TRP A 214 -23.38 -17.68 -1.78
CA TRP A 214 -23.58 -16.97 -3.04
C TRP A 214 -24.57 -17.69 -3.97
N SER A 215 -25.28 -18.69 -3.43
CA SER A 215 -26.24 -19.47 -4.19
C SER A 215 -27.51 -18.66 -4.48
N GLY A 216 -28.20 -18.99 -5.57
CA GLY A 216 -29.42 -18.29 -5.99
C GLY A 216 -29.35 -17.75 -7.41
N HIS A 217 -30.22 -16.76 -7.65
CA HIS A 217 -30.22 -15.99 -8.89
C HIS A 217 -29.17 -14.90 -8.79
N ALA A 218 -28.17 -14.96 -9.66
CA ALA A 218 -26.96 -14.18 -9.56
C ALA A 218 -27.01 -12.97 -10.50
N GLN A 219 -27.36 -11.81 -9.94
CA GLN A 219 -27.27 -10.52 -10.65
C GLN A 219 -26.10 -9.65 -10.18
N ASN A 220 -25.56 -9.94 -9.00
CA ASN A 220 -24.51 -9.16 -8.38
C ASN A 220 -23.19 -9.94 -8.38
N ILE A 221 -22.09 -9.21 -8.37
CA ILE A 221 -20.78 -9.80 -8.11
C ILE A 221 -20.64 -9.94 -6.60
N GLN A 222 -20.27 -11.13 -6.13
CA GLN A 222 -20.03 -11.39 -4.72
C GLN A 222 -18.57 -11.75 -4.52
N TRP A 223 -18.01 -11.44 -3.36
CA TRP A 223 -16.60 -11.72 -3.12
C TRP A 223 -16.31 -12.01 -1.65
N ALA A 224 -15.24 -12.73 -1.41
CA ALA A 224 -14.65 -12.94 -0.09
C ALA A 224 -13.13 -12.89 -0.18
N ALA A 225 -12.49 -12.33 0.83
CA ALA A 225 -11.05 -12.36 1.03
C ALA A 225 -10.73 -12.92 2.41
N PHE A 226 -9.63 -13.64 2.54
CA PHE A 226 -9.20 -14.29 3.77
C PHE A 226 -7.69 -14.51 3.78
N TYR A 227 -7.11 -14.69 4.97
CA TYR A 227 -5.68 -14.94 5.10
C TYR A 227 -5.26 -16.30 4.53
N SER A 228 -4.01 -16.42 4.11
CA SER A 228 -3.49 -17.62 3.45
C SER A 228 -3.38 -18.84 4.37
N ASP A 229 -3.33 -18.63 5.68
CA ASP A 229 -3.31 -19.67 6.71
C ASP A 229 -4.71 -20.13 7.14
N CYS A 230 -5.77 -19.56 6.57
CA CYS A 230 -7.14 -20.02 6.80
C CYS A 230 -7.41 -21.33 6.04
N GLU A 231 -7.99 -22.31 6.73
CA GLU A 231 -8.56 -23.48 6.08
C GLU A 231 -9.84 -23.05 5.35
N HIS A 232 -10.04 -23.53 4.13
CA HIS A 232 -11.26 -23.24 3.40
C HIS A 232 -11.72 -24.40 2.52
N GLU A 233 -13.01 -24.43 2.24
CA GLU A 233 -13.64 -25.41 1.35
C GLU A 233 -14.78 -24.82 0.53
N VAL A 234 -15.10 -25.48 -0.58
CA VAL A 234 -16.25 -25.18 -1.42
C VAL A 234 -17.19 -26.37 -1.34
N LEU A 235 -18.38 -26.16 -0.79
CA LEU A 235 -19.42 -27.18 -0.71
C LEU A 235 -19.93 -27.58 -2.10
N GLU A 236 -20.71 -28.64 -2.16
CA GLU A 236 -21.20 -29.19 -3.42
C GLU A 236 -22.14 -28.23 -4.16
N VAL A 237 -21.87 -28.01 -5.45
CA VAL A 237 -22.77 -27.30 -6.36
C VAL A 237 -23.82 -28.28 -6.86
N THR A 238 -25.09 -28.06 -6.48
CA THR A 238 -26.21 -28.96 -6.77
C THR A 238 -26.96 -28.56 -8.05
N SER A 239 -26.87 -27.30 -8.47
CA SER A 239 -27.46 -26.81 -9.73
C SER A 239 -26.61 -25.67 -10.32
N GLY A 240 -26.62 -25.53 -11.65
CA GLY A 240 -25.95 -24.44 -12.36
C GLY A 240 -24.42 -24.53 -12.38
N HIS A 241 -23.77 -23.36 -12.49
CA HIS A 241 -22.32 -23.24 -12.61
C HIS A 241 -21.83 -22.10 -11.72
N ARG A 242 -21.00 -22.42 -10.72
CA ARG A 242 -20.32 -21.42 -9.91
C ARG A 242 -19.01 -21.04 -10.59
N VAL A 243 -18.95 -19.81 -11.11
CA VAL A 243 -17.78 -19.27 -11.82
C VAL A 243 -17.09 -18.24 -10.95
N THR A 244 -15.81 -18.46 -10.62
CA THR A 244 -15.04 -17.55 -9.77
C THR A 244 -13.73 -17.12 -10.40
N LEU A 245 -13.30 -15.89 -10.09
CA LEU A 245 -11.93 -15.42 -10.27
C LEU A 245 -11.22 -15.49 -8.91
N THR A 246 -10.04 -16.09 -8.88
CA THR A 246 -9.20 -16.14 -7.68
C THR A 246 -7.99 -15.23 -7.87
N TYR A 247 -7.70 -14.42 -6.87
CA TYR A 247 -6.55 -13.54 -6.80
C TYR A 247 -5.68 -13.91 -5.60
N ASN A 248 -4.36 -13.90 -5.77
CA ASN A 248 -3.42 -13.91 -4.65
C ASN A 248 -3.25 -12.48 -4.16
N LEU A 249 -3.32 -12.27 -2.85
CA LEU A 249 -3.13 -10.96 -2.23
C LEU A 249 -1.73 -10.85 -1.64
N TYR A 250 -1.00 -9.84 -2.10
CA TYR A 250 0.34 -9.54 -1.65
C TYR A 250 0.39 -8.19 -0.93
N MET A 251 1.12 -8.13 0.16
CA MET A 251 1.54 -6.86 0.75
C MET A 251 2.54 -6.20 -0.18
N ARG A 252 2.25 -4.98 -0.61
CA ARG A 252 3.24 -4.11 -1.24
C ARG A 252 3.52 -2.92 -0.37
N ARG A 253 4.80 -2.59 -0.25
CA ARG A 253 5.19 -1.27 0.23
C ARG A 253 4.78 -0.27 -0.87
N GLY A 254 3.99 0.73 -0.48
CA GLY A 254 2.85 1.25 -1.25
C GLY A 254 3.15 2.03 -2.54
N LEU A 255 2.06 2.55 -3.13
CA LEU A 255 2.05 3.50 -4.24
C LEU A 255 2.89 4.73 -3.87
N GLY A 256 4.12 4.81 -4.39
CA GLY A 256 5.05 5.91 -4.09
C GLY A 256 6.47 5.46 -3.76
N GLU A 257 6.73 4.18 -3.50
CA GLU A 257 8.10 3.66 -3.35
C GLU A 257 8.83 3.46 -4.69
N LEU A 258 8.75 4.47 -5.57
CA LEU A 258 9.71 4.58 -6.67
C LEU A 258 11.12 4.84 -6.12
N ALA A 259 11.20 5.58 -5.01
CA ALA A 259 12.45 5.94 -4.36
C ALA A 259 13.21 4.68 -3.88
N GLY A 260 14.21 4.21 -4.63
CA GLY A 260 15.05 3.08 -4.25
C GLY A 260 14.53 1.68 -4.58
N HIS A 261 13.24 1.53 -4.92
CA HIS A 261 12.56 0.22 -4.87
C HIS A 261 11.77 -0.17 -6.13
N SER A 262 11.76 0.66 -7.18
CA SER A 262 11.10 0.34 -8.46
C SER A 262 12.00 0.59 -9.66
N GLU A 263 12.09 -0.39 -10.56
CA GLU A 263 12.78 -0.27 -11.85
C GLU A 263 11.89 0.35 -12.95
N VAL A 264 10.62 0.69 -12.63
CA VAL A 264 9.66 1.22 -13.61
C VAL A 264 10.03 2.65 -14.06
N LEU A 265 10.64 3.44 -13.18
CA LEU A 265 11.18 4.75 -13.54
C LEU A 265 12.61 4.58 -14.06
N ASP A 266 12.81 4.75 -15.36
CA ASP A 266 14.16 4.87 -15.93
C ASP A 266 14.71 6.27 -15.66
N ALA A 267 15.40 6.42 -14.52
CA ALA A 267 16.04 7.67 -14.15
C ALA A 267 17.04 8.17 -15.20
N GLN A 268 17.58 7.28 -16.06
CA GLN A 268 18.55 7.66 -17.10
C GLN A 268 17.92 8.45 -18.25
N GLN A 269 16.60 8.37 -18.42
CA GLN A 269 15.86 9.13 -19.43
C GLN A 269 15.49 10.54 -18.97
N LEU A 270 15.66 10.85 -17.68
CA LEU A 270 15.43 12.20 -17.17
C LEU A 270 16.58 13.10 -17.63
N SER A 271 16.26 14.30 -18.14
CA SER A 271 17.28 15.25 -18.65
C SER A 271 18.41 15.44 -17.66
N VAL A 272 18.05 15.80 -16.42
CA VAL A 272 18.96 16.07 -15.30
C VAL A 272 19.98 14.95 -15.03
N PHE A 273 19.64 13.69 -15.35
CA PHE A 273 20.57 12.57 -15.17
C PHE A 273 21.79 12.72 -16.07
N LYS A 274 21.58 13.09 -17.34
CA LYS A 274 22.68 13.27 -18.30
C LYS A 274 23.59 14.39 -17.86
N GLU A 275 23.04 15.57 -17.55
CA GLU A 275 23.86 16.72 -17.14
C GLU A 275 24.64 16.42 -15.86
N LEU A 276 24.03 15.74 -14.89
CA LEU A 276 24.71 15.38 -13.65
C LEU A 276 25.79 14.30 -13.86
N LYS A 277 25.52 13.30 -14.70
CA LYS A 277 26.51 12.28 -15.07
C LYS A 277 27.73 12.91 -15.72
N ASP A 278 27.51 13.82 -16.67
CA ASP A 278 28.58 14.54 -17.37
C ASP A 278 29.35 15.44 -16.40
N ALA A 279 28.66 16.13 -15.48
CA ALA A 279 29.29 16.92 -14.43
C ALA A 279 30.16 16.07 -13.49
N LEU A 280 29.67 14.91 -13.03
CA LEU A 280 30.42 14.02 -12.15
C LEU A 280 31.67 13.43 -12.82
N ALA A 281 31.63 13.24 -14.15
CA ALA A 281 32.75 12.80 -14.96
C ALA A 281 33.80 13.90 -15.21
N SER A 282 33.46 15.17 -14.98
CA SER A 282 34.40 16.29 -15.10
C SER A 282 35.38 16.34 -13.91
N HIS A 283 36.66 16.55 -14.21
CA HIS A 283 37.71 16.75 -13.21
C HIS A 283 37.47 18.01 -12.38
N ASP A 284 36.99 19.08 -13.02
CA ASP A 284 36.87 20.40 -12.39
C ASP A 284 35.66 20.48 -11.46
N PHE A 285 34.68 19.60 -11.66
CA PHE A 285 33.51 19.53 -10.82
C PHE A 285 33.83 18.89 -9.47
N MET A 286 33.88 19.69 -8.41
CA MET A 286 34.16 19.23 -7.04
C MET A 286 35.33 18.24 -6.97
N ALA A 287 36.50 18.63 -7.51
CA ALA A 287 37.68 17.79 -7.61
C ALA A 287 38.06 17.10 -6.28
N LYS A 288 37.96 17.84 -5.17
CA LYS A 288 38.24 17.36 -3.80
C LYS A 288 37.06 16.67 -3.11
N GLY A 289 35.94 16.50 -3.81
CA GLY A 289 34.68 16.06 -3.23
C GLY A 289 34.03 17.13 -2.33
N GLY A 290 32.92 16.76 -1.69
CA GLY A 290 32.19 17.63 -0.78
C GLY A 290 30.69 17.32 -0.79
N LEU A 291 29.90 18.29 -0.34
CA LEU A 291 28.45 18.16 -0.25
C LEU A 291 27.77 19.13 -1.20
N ILE A 292 26.83 18.60 -1.98
CA ILE A 292 25.83 19.39 -2.67
C ILE A 292 24.52 19.26 -1.90
N GLY A 293 23.86 20.38 -1.63
CA GLY A 293 22.59 20.41 -0.94
C GLY A 293 21.46 20.85 -1.85
N LYS A 294 20.29 20.21 -1.72
CA LYS A 294 19.02 20.70 -2.24
C LYS A 294 18.04 20.80 -1.06
N TYR A 295 17.56 21.99 -0.77
CA TYR A 295 16.40 22.14 0.11
C TYR A 295 15.19 21.49 -0.55
N CYS A 296 14.42 20.77 0.26
CA CYS A 296 13.16 20.19 -0.15
C CYS A 296 12.18 21.29 -0.58
N ASP A 297 11.52 21.10 -1.72
CA ASP A 297 10.56 22.09 -2.24
C ASP A 297 9.21 22.01 -1.51
N HIS A 298 8.94 20.89 -0.84
CA HIS A 298 7.72 20.64 -0.09
C HIS A 298 7.97 20.62 1.42
N ALA A 299 6.95 21.00 2.18
CA ALA A 299 6.93 20.77 3.62
C ALA A 299 6.89 19.26 3.92
N TYR A 300 7.79 18.84 4.79
CA TYR A 300 7.83 17.50 5.36
C TYR A 300 7.82 17.63 6.88
N ALA A 301 7.02 16.81 7.55
CA ALA A 301 7.03 16.68 9.00
C ALA A 301 8.31 15.95 9.43
N HIS A 302 9.44 16.64 9.33
CA HIS A 302 10.78 16.08 9.47
C HIS A 302 11.31 16.20 10.91
N THR A 303 10.54 16.79 11.81
CA THR A 303 10.82 16.89 13.24
C THR A 303 9.83 16.06 14.07
N THR A 304 9.19 15.05 13.47
CA THR A 304 8.37 14.06 14.18
C THR A 304 9.18 12.80 14.53
N THR A 305 8.74 12.09 15.57
CA THR A 305 9.38 10.85 16.07
C THR A 305 9.51 9.77 14.99
N ASP A 306 8.64 9.78 13.98
CA ASP A 306 8.58 8.79 12.91
C ASP A 306 9.10 9.27 11.54
N ALA A 307 9.60 10.50 11.46
CA ALA A 307 10.06 11.06 10.19
C ALA A 307 11.19 10.22 9.57
N ALA A 308 12.13 9.76 10.40
CA ALA A 308 13.31 9.02 9.94
C ALA A 308 12.95 7.67 9.29
N THR A 309 11.84 7.03 9.69
CA THR A 309 11.39 5.74 9.13
C THR A 309 10.59 5.91 7.84
N LYS A 310 9.99 7.09 7.64
CA LYS A 310 9.19 7.44 6.46
C LYS A 310 10.04 7.91 5.28
N PHE A 311 11.23 8.44 5.50
CA PHE A 311 12.13 8.80 4.41
C PHE A 311 12.90 7.58 3.89
N PRO A 312 13.13 7.46 2.57
CA PRO A 312 12.84 8.44 1.51
C PRO A 312 11.46 8.32 0.86
N SER A 313 10.59 7.39 1.26
CA SER A 313 9.37 7.03 0.53
C SER A 313 8.32 8.14 0.46
N ILE A 314 8.37 9.12 1.37
CA ILE A 314 7.45 10.27 1.38
C ILE A 314 7.87 11.44 0.48
N LEU A 315 9.04 11.38 -0.17
CA LEU A 315 9.52 12.46 -1.05
C LEU A 315 8.52 12.72 -2.19
N LYS A 316 8.31 14.00 -2.51
CA LYS A 316 7.33 14.47 -3.49
C LYS A 316 8.02 15.18 -4.65
N GLY A 317 7.42 15.10 -5.84
CA GLY A 317 7.79 15.92 -6.99
C GLY A 317 9.30 15.94 -7.30
N ALA A 318 9.86 17.13 -7.41
CA ALA A 318 11.27 17.35 -7.75
C ALA A 318 12.25 16.80 -6.69
N ASP A 319 11.84 16.69 -5.42
CA ASP A 319 12.67 16.12 -4.37
C ASP A 319 12.89 14.62 -4.59
N MET A 320 11.81 13.90 -4.91
CA MET A 320 11.88 12.47 -5.24
C MET A 320 12.70 12.22 -6.50
N VAL A 321 12.50 13.05 -7.53
CA VAL A 321 13.26 12.97 -8.79
C VAL A 321 14.75 13.19 -8.55
N ALA A 322 15.12 14.22 -7.77
CA ALA A 322 16.51 14.47 -7.42
C ALA A 322 17.12 13.31 -6.62
N TYR A 323 16.39 12.78 -5.64
CA TYR A 323 16.82 11.60 -4.88
C TYR A 323 17.11 10.41 -5.81
N GLU A 324 16.19 10.10 -6.72
CA GLU A 324 16.33 8.96 -7.63
C GLU A 324 17.49 9.12 -8.63
N VAL A 325 17.66 10.31 -9.19
CA VAL A 325 18.74 10.58 -10.14
C VAL A 325 20.11 10.41 -9.47
N PHE A 326 20.34 11.04 -8.31
CA PHE A 326 21.61 10.88 -7.59
C PHE A 326 21.83 9.43 -7.11
N ARG A 327 20.76 8.74 -6.68
CA ARG A 327 20.82 7.34 -6.26
C ARG A 327 21.21 6.43 -7.41
N SER A 328 20.63 6.61 -8.59
CA SER A 328 20.92 5.83 -9.80
C SER A 328 22.36 6.01 -10.29
N LEU A 329 22.99 7.15 -9.95
CA LEU A 329 24.41 7.43 -10.18
C LEU A 329 25.34 6.87 -9.08
N GLY A 330 24.80 6.15 -8.10
CA GLY A 330 25.56 5.58 -6.99
C GLY A 330 26.06 6.61 -5.97
N ILE A 331 25.51 7.83 -5.98
CA ILE A 331 25.88 8.87 -5.02
C ILE A 331 25.17 8.61 -3.69
N LYS A 332 25.92 8.67 -2.59
CA LYS A 332 25.35 8.57 -1.25
C LYS A 332 24.54 9.82 -0.94
N ILE A 333 23.29 9.63 -0.51
CA ILE A 333 22.36 10.71 -0.19
C ILE A 333 22.05 10.68 1.31
N LEU A 334 22.09 11.83 1.96
CA LEU A 334 21.68 12.03 3.34
C LEU A 334 20.47 12.95 3.35
N ILE A 335 19.40 12.56 4.02
CA ILE A 335 18.25 13.45 4.26
C ILE A 335 18.43 14.04 5.64
N ARG A 336 18.53 15.37 5.76
CA ARG A 336 18.88 16.06 7.00
C ARG A 336 18.07 17.34 7.22
N PRO A 337 17.71 17.64 8.47
CA PRO A 337 17.31 18.99 8.85
C PRO A 337 18.51 19.94 8.77
N ILE A 338 18.26 21.13 8.26
CA ILE A 338 19.22 22.23 8.17
C ILE A 338 18.67 23.34 9.05
N ALA A 339 19.27 23.53 10.22
CA ALA A 339 18.81 24.56 11.15
C ALA A 339 19.07 25.94 10.56
N GLU A 340 18.12 26.85 10.74
CA GLU A 340 18.24 28.23 10.29
C GLU A 340 19.48 28.91 10.88
N HIS A 341 20.08 29.80 10.08
CA HIS A 341 21.38 30.35 10.37
C HIS A 341 21.31 31.37 11.53
N VAL A 342 22.18 31.20 12.54
CA VAL A 342 22.29 32.07 13.74
C VAL A 342 22.39 33.57 13.38
N SER A 343 22.98 33.91 12.23
CA SER A 343 23.14 35.30 11.78
C SER A 343 21.86 36.03 11.44
N GLN A 344 20.72 35.34 11.36
CA GLN A 344 19.43 36.00 11.22
C GLN A 344 18.98 36.65 12.55
N TYR A 345 19.62 36.32 13.68
CA TYR A 345 19.22 36.73 15.03
C TYR A 345 20.22 37.64 15.76
N GLU A 346 21.42 37.89 15.23
CA GLU A 346 22.44 38.73 15.89
C GLU A 346 22.92 39.93 15.06
N ASN A 347 23.12 41.06 15.75
CA ASN A 347 23.80 42.28 15.25
C ASN A 347 25.31 42.31 15.56
N TYR A 348 25.91 41.23 16.09
CA TYR A 348 27.32 41.15 16.47
C TYR A 348 28.15 40.29 15.50
N ASP A 349 29.48 40.45 15.54
CA ASP A 349 30.43 39.89 14.59
C ASP A 349 30.57 38.37 14.70
N ILE A 350 29.57 37.66 14.17
CA ILE A 350 29.60 36.22 13.97
C ILE A 350 30.84 35.88 13.14
N SER A 351 31.70 34.99 13.68
CA SER A 351 32.98 34.66 13.07
C SER A 351 32.83 34.31 11.58
N ALA A 352 33.80 34.70 10.75
CA ALA A 352 33.78 34.44 9.30
C ALA A 352 33.64 32.95 8.94
N LYS A 353 33.91 32.04 9.88
CA LYS A 353 33.70 30.58 9.74
C LYS A 353 32.22 30.19 9.75
N LEU A 354 31.40 30.88 10.55
CA LEU A 354 29.97 30.60 10.68
C LEU A 354 29.21 31.08 9.46
N ARG A 355 29.53 32.27 8.91
CA ARG A 355 28.90 32.82 7.69
C ARG A 355 29.04 31.95 6.42
N ARG A 356 29.87 30.91 6.44
CA ARG A 356 30.21 30.10 5.26
C ARG A 356 29.88 28.62 5.43
N ARG A 357 29.16 28.26 6.49
CA ARG A 357 28.82 26.88 6.83
C ARG A 357 27.41 26.80 7.39
N ASP A 358 26.83 25.62 7.27
CA ASP A 358 25.45 25.33 7.61
C ASP A 358 25.39 24.38 8.82
N PHE A 359 24.39 24.57 9.68
CA PHE A 359 24.09 23.67 10.78
C PHE A 359 23.31 22.47 10.25
N VAL A 360 24.06 21.43 9.87
CA VAL A 360 23.49 20.20 9.36
C VAL A 360 23.20 19.27 10.53
N GLY A 361 21.94 18.93 10.78
CA GLY A 361 21.58 17.96 11.80
C GLY A 361 22.28 16.62 11.54
N ASN A 362 22.65 15.90 12.61
CA ASN A 362 23.36 14.64 12.47
C ASN A 362 22.46 13.53 11.91
N ALA A 363 21.16 13.61 12.20
CA ALA A 363 20.09 12.74 11.72
C ALA A 363 18.77 13.52 11.64
N ILE A 364 17.76 12.91 11.05
CA ILE A 364 16.36 13.33 11.26
C ILE A 364 15.99 12.93 12.68
N THR A 365 15.56 13.89 13.48
CA THR A 365 15.18 13.70 14.88
C THR A 365 13.90 14.45 15.16
N GLU A 366 13.17 14.02 16.19
CA GLU A 366 12.06 14.82 16.68
C GLU A 366 12.50 16.20 17.18
N CYS A 367 11.54 17.11 17.35
CA CYS A 367 11.77 18.40 17.99
C CYS A 367 12.32 18.18 19.41
N ILE A 368 13.41 18.88 19.74
CA ILE A 368 14.10 18.72 21.03
C ILE A 368 13.83 19.94 21.90
N GLU A 369 13.45 19.71 23.16
CA GLU A 369 13.47 20.77 24.16
C GLU A 369 14.89 20.91 24.72
N THR A 370 15.53 22.05 24.48
CA THR A 370 16.81 22.34 25.12
C THR A 370 16.54 23.04 26.45
N GLY A 371 17.20 22.61 27.52
CA GLY A 371 17.16 23.31 28.82
C GLY A 371 18.01 24.57 28.87
N MET A 372 18.34 25.16 27.71
CA MET A 372 19.30 26.24 27.59
C MET A 372 18.64 27.60 27.71
N GLU A 373 19.32 28.49 28.41
CA GLU A 373 18.94 29.89 28.57
C GLU A 373 19.89 30.77 27.76
N TRP A 374 19.36 31.48 26.77
CA TRP A 374 20.14 32.39 25.91
C TRP A 374 20.93 33.44 26.71
N GLY A 375 20.41 33.85 27.88
CA GLY A 375 21.05 34.85 28.74
C GLY A 375 22.30 34.37 29.47
N GLU A 376 22.51 33.06 29.57
CA GLU A 376 23.71 32.45 30.18
C GLU A 376 24.80 32.10 29.15
N CYS A 377 24.49 32.24 27.86
CA CYS A 377 25.40 31.95 26.76
C CYS A 377 26.29 33.15 26.43
N GLU A 378 27.55 32.91 26.04
CA GLU A 378 28.45 34.02 25.65
C GLU A 378 28.01 34.64 24.31
N ASN A 379 27.30 33.88 23.49
CA ASN A 379 26.65 34.32 22.24
C ASN A 379 25.59 33.30 21.79
N GLY A 380 24.79 33.66 20.78
CA GLY A 380 23.73 32.82 20.23
C GLY A 380 24.18 31.50 19.59
N TYR A 381 25.48 31.34 19.33
CA TYR A 381 26.03 30.09 18.80
C TYR A 381 25.97 28.95 19.82
N ASP A 382 26.09 29.24 21.12
CA ASP A 382 26.04 28.22 22.17
C ASP A 382 24.68 27.51 22.22
N VAL A 383 23.60 28.23 21.92
CA VAL A 383 22.24 27.66 21.83
C VAL A 383 22.12 26.70 20.64
N TRP A 384 22.67 27.06 19.48
CA TRP A 384 22.64 26.20 18.28
C TRP A 384 23.60 25.01 18.37
N ASN A 385 24.68 25.13 19.14
CA ASN A 385 25.66 24.05 19.33
C ASN A 385 25.10 22.89 20.19
N GLN A 386 24.00 23.12 20.90
CA GLN A 386 23.31 22.10 21.71
C GLN A 386 22.39 21.22 20.87
N TYR A 387 21.94 21.73 19.71
CA TYR A 387 21.27 20.91 18.73
C TYR A 387 22.29 19.93 18.12
N PRO A 388 22.04 18.59 18.15
CA PRO A 388 22.94 17.58 17.60
C PRO A 388 23.18 17.75 16.10
N SER A 389 24.14 18.61 15.77
CA SER A 389 24.44 19.05 14.42
C SER A 389 25.94 19.12 14.20
N THR A 390 26.31 19.27 12.93
CA THR A 390 27.69 19.50 12.51
C THR A 390 27.72 20.69 11.57
N LEU A 391 28.72 21.54 11.79
CA LEU A 391 28.91 22.73 10.97
C LEU A 391 29.64 22.37 9.68
N GLN A 392 28.89 22.19 8.59
CA GLN A 392 29.40 21.68 7.32
C GLN A 392 29.36 22.74 6.24
N LYS A 393 30.27 22.66 5.27
CA LYS A 393 30.21 23.51 4.08
C LYS A 393 29.38 22.78 3.01
N VAL A 394 28.20 23.30 2.72
CA VAL A 394 27.30 22.74 1.70
C VAL A 394 27.25 23.66 0.47
N HIS A 395 27.25 23.07 -0.71
CA HIS A 395 27.04 23.78 -1.98
C HIS A 395 25.57 23.67 -2.37
N TRP A 396 24.79 24.71 -2.13
CA TRP A 396 23.34 24.71 -2.33
C TRP A 396 22.93 24.92 -3.80
N ILE A 397 22.01 24.08 -4.29
CA ILE A 397 21.39 24.20 -5.62
C ILE A 397 20.22 25.20 -5.61
N ASN A 398 19.52 25.31 -4.49
CA ASN A 398 18.38 26.20 -4.29
C ASN A 398 18.45 26.86 -2.90
N ALA A 399 17.61 27.88 -2.70
CA ALA A 399 17.33 28.48 -1.40
C ALA A 399 16.18 27.71 -0.71
N PRO A 400 16.05 27.77 0.63
CA PRO A 400 14.89 27.21 1.31
C PRO A 400 13.59 27.89 0.86
N THR A 401 12.54 27.09 0.71
CA THR A 401 11.19 27.58 0.35
C THR A 401 10.48 28.05 1.62
N PRO A 402 9.99 29.31 1.69
CA PRO A 402 9.23 29.78 2.85
C PRO A 402 7.97 28.94 3.09
N GLY A 403 7.64 28.66 4.35
CA GLY A 403 6.53 27.79 4.76
C GLY A 403 6.82 26.29 4.68
N THR A 404 8.09 25.90 4.51
CA THR A 404 8.53 24.50 4.56
C THR A 404 9.36 24.16 5.80
N GLU A 405 9.66 25.19 6.60
CA GLU A 405 10.30 25.10 7.90
C GLU A 405 9.44 24.35 8.91
N ASP A 406 10.11 23.67 9.84
CA ASP A 406 9.49 23.00 10.99
C ASP A 406 10.28 23.36 12.25
N ILE A 407 9.63 23.30 13.41
CA ILE A 407 10.30 23.60 14.68
C ILE A 407 11.27 22.46 14.99
N GLN A 408 12.56 22.80 15.13
CA GLN A 408 13.61 21.81 15.36
C GLN A 408 13.98 21.68 16.83
N PHE A 409 14.06 22.80 17.54
CA PHE A 409 14.28 22.79 18.98
C PHE A 409 13.78 24.08 19.64
N SER A 410 13.41 23.99 20.92
CA SER A 410 13.07 25.15 21.75
C SER A 410 14.21 25.52 22.70
N TYR A 411 14.28 26.79 23.08
CA TYR A 411 15.21 27.34 24.06
C TYR A 411 14.56 28.50 24.82
N THR A 412 15.08 28.83 26.00
CA THR A 412 14.57 29.96 26.79
C THR A 412 15.37 31.21 26.46
N ARG A 413 14.68 32.33 26.21
CA ARG A 413 15.31 33.65 26.04
C ARG A 413 14.84 34.61 27.11
N TYR A 414 15.77 35.42 27.62
CA TYR A 414 15.48 36.46 28.59
C TYR A 414 15.57 37.85 27.95
N GLY A 415 14.44 38.56 27.98
CA GLY A 415 14.39 40.01 27.79
C GLY A 415 14.19 40.68 29.16
N ASN A 416 12.99 41.19 29.41
CA ASN A 416 12.55 41.60 30.75
C ASN A 416 11.91 40.45 31.56
N GLN A 417 11.47 39.38 30.88
CA GLN A 417 10.88 38.16 31.43
C GLN A 417 11.37 36.95 30.64
N ALA A 418 11.19 35.74 31.18
CA ALA A 418 11.51 34.49 30.50
C ALA A 418 10.46 34.19 29.42
N GLU A 419 10.92 33.97 28.19
CA GLU A 419 10.07 33.63 27.05
C GLU A 419 10.60 32.37 26.36
N ALA A 420 9.69 31.49 25.95
CA ALA A 420 10.03 30.35 25.11
C ALA A 420 10.28 30.83 23.67
N ALA A 421 11.43 30.45 23.12
CA ALA A 421 11.82 30.71 21.74
C ALA A 421 12.08 29.40 20.99
N PHE A 422 12.01 29.46 19.67
CA PHE A 422 12.10 28.29 18.80
C PHE A 422 13.09 28.53 17.68
N ALA A 423 13.90 27.51 17.40
CA ALA A 423 14.74 27.44 16.22
C ALA A 423 14.09 26.51 15.20
N TYR A 424 14.08 26.95 13.94
CA TYR A 424 13.47 26.23 12.84
C TYR A 424 14.51 25.51 12.00
N SER A 425 14.09 24.47 11.29
CA SER A 425 14.90 23.81 10.27
C SER A 425 14.12 23.55 8.99
N HIS A 426 14.86 23.43 7.89
CA HIS A 426 14.32 22.92 6.63
C HIS A 426 14.85 21.51 6.35
N CYS A 427 14.00 20.65 5.80
CA CYS A 427 14.44 19.36 5.29
C CYS A 427 15.27 19.56 4.01
N ALA A 428 16.39 18.85 3.88
CA ALA A 428 17.23 18.90 2.70
C ALA A 428 17.78 17.52 2.31
N LEU A 429 18.01 17.35 1.01
CA LEU A 429 18.80 16.27 0.44
C LEU A 429 20.25 16.73 0.33
N LEU A 430 21.17 15.99 0.95
CA LEU A 430 22.61 16.22 0.85
C LEU A 430 23.26 15.09 0.06
N PHE A 431 23.86 15.43 -1.07
CA PHE A 431 24.54 14.50 -1.97
C PHE A 431 26.03 14.51 -1.66
N VAL A 432 26.56 13.36 -1.22
CA VAL A 432 27.96 13.20 -0.86
C VAL A 432 28.76 12.91 -2.13
N ILE A 433 29.42 13.95 -2.66
CA ILE A 433 30.23 13.84 -3.87
C ILE A 433 31.63 13.38 -3.46
N PRO A 434 32.07 12.17 -3.85
CA PRO A 434 33.41 11.70 -3.55
C PRO A 434 34.44 12.47 -4.40
N PRO A 435 35.72 12.56 -3.98
CA PRO A 435 36.79 13.17 -4.79
C PRO A 435 36.90 12.53 -6.17
N PHE A 436 37.36 13.29 -7.16
CA PHE A 436 37.44 12.84 -8.55
C PHE A 436 38.26 11.55 -8.72
N GLU A 437 39.40 11.44 -8.03
CA GLU A 437 40.25 10.25 -8.04
C GLU A 437 39.52 8.97 -7.60
N THR A 438 38.54 9.11 -6.71
CA THR A 438 37.67 8.02 -6.25
C THR A 438 36.57 7.72 -7.27
N ARG A 439 36.01 8.75 -7.92
CA ARG A 439 34.98 8.60 -8.98
C ARG A 439 35.49 7.81 -10.17
N VAL A 440 36.70 8.11 -10.65
CA VAL A 440 37.32 7.44 -11.81
C VAL A 440 37.63 5.95 -11.53
N LYS A 441 37.90 5.58 -10.28
CA LYS A 441 38.17 4.19 -9.89
C LYS A 441 36.89 3.33 -9.78
N ILE A 442 35.74 3.97 -9.55
CA ILE A 442 34.44 3.31 -9.38
C ILE A 442 33.67 3.22 -10.71
N ALA A 443 33.99 4.08 -11.69
CA ALA A 443 33.42 3.98 -13.02
C ALA A 443 33.78 2.62 -13.65
N PRO A 444 32.81 1.85 -14.18
CA PRO A 444 33.13 0.63 -14.91
C PRO A 444 34.07 1.00 -16.07
N LYS A 445 35.22 0.30 -16.16
CA LYS A 445 36.11 0.41 -17.31
C LYS A 445 35.25 0.20 -18.55
N GLN A 446 35.10 1.24 -19.38
CA GLN A 446 34.58 1.07 -20.72
C GLN A 446 35.47 0.04 -21.40
N THR A 447 34.93 -1.14 -21.66
CA THR A 447 35.57 -2.12 -22.53
C THR A 447 35.52 -1.55 -23.93
N ASP A 448 36.67 -1.07 -24.40
CA ASP A 448 36.88 -0.74 -25.81
C ASP A 448 36.51 -1.97 -26.64
N ALA A 449 35.45 -1.84 -27.44
CA ALA A 449 35.16 -2.81 -28.48
C ALA A 449 36.24 -2.68 -29.57
N PRO A 450 36.93 -3.76 -29.96
CA PRO A 450 37.94 -3.68 -31.00
C PRO A 450 37.29 -3.37 -32.36
N ALA A 451 37.97 -2.51 -33.10
CA ALA A 451 37.59 -1.97 -34.42
C ALA A 451 37.38 -3.03 -35.50
#